data_AF-A0A9Q4ETN0-F1
#
_entry.id   AF-A0A9Q4ETN0-F1
#
_cell.length_a   1.000
_cell.length_b   1.000
_cell.length_c   1.000
_cell.angle_alpha   90.00
_cell.angle_beta   90.00
_cell.angle_gamma   90.00
#
_symmetry.space_group_name_H-M   'P 1'
#
loop_
_entity.id
_entity.type
_entity.pdbx_description
1 polymer ?
#
loop_
_entity_poly.entity_id
_entity_poly.type
_entity_poly.pdbx_seq_one_letter_code
_entity_poly.pdbx_strand_id
1 'polypeptide(L)'
;MAISLAKGQKVDLTKTNPGLSKVVVGLGWDTNKYDGGHDFDLDSSVFLLDAAGKCASPNDFIFYNQLEGGNGSVVHSGDNLTGLGEGDDENVKVNLSAVPANIDKISFVITIHEAEARSQNFGQVSNAFVRIVNEETNEELIRYDLAEDFSIETAIIAGELYRHNGEWKFSAIGSGYQGGLARIATDYGLQVG
;
A
#
# COMPACT_ATOMS: atom_id res chain seq x y z
N MET A 1 14.68 16.17 -1.89
CA MET A 1 14.97 15.17 -2.94
C MET A 1 14.50 13.86 -2.39
N ALA A 2 13.52 13.23 -3.03
CA ALA A 2 13.00 11.95 -2.56
C ALA A 2 14.04 10.84 -2.71
N ILE A 3 14.04 9.91 -1.76
CA ILE A 3 14.88 8.71 -1.82
C ILE A 3 14.19 7.73 -2.76
N SER A 4 14.77 7.49 -3.93
CA SER A 4 14.34 6.40 -4.81
C SER A 4 14.81 5.07 -4.24
N LEU A 5 13.87 4.17 -3.97
CA LEU A 5 14.16 2.84 -3.45
C LEU A 5 14.10 1.80 -4.57
N ALA A 6 14.84 0.73 -4.38
CA ALA A 6 14.71 -0.51 -5.15
C ALA A 6 14.04 -1.60 -4.30
N LYS A 7 13.54 -2.64 -4.97
CA LYS A 7 12.97 -3.83 -4.34
C LYS A 7 13.88 -4.38 -3.24
N GLY A 8 13.31 -4.63 -2.07
CA GLY A 8 14.02 -5.16 -0.89
C GLY A 8 14.80 -4.12 -0.09
N GLN A 9 14.86 -2.86 -0.53
CA GLN A 9 15.54 -1.82 0.23
C GLN A 9 14.72 -1.36 1.43
N LYS A 10 15.43 -1.01 2.49
CA LYS A 10 14.87 -0.51 3.74
C LYS A 10 15.46 0.85 4.03
N VAL A 11 14.62 1.77 4.47
CA VAL A 11 15.02 3.12 4.82
C VAL A 11 14.35 3.56 6.10
N ASP A 12 15.11 4.28 6.93
CA ASP A 12 14.62 4.84 8.17
C ASP A 12 13.88 6.15 7.90
N LEU A 13 12.58 6.20 8.23
CA LEU A 13 11.75 7.39 8.02
C LEU A 13 11.98 8.42 9.11
N THR A 14 11.77 8.03 10.37
CA THR A 14 11.87 8.96 11.53
C THR A 14 13.29 9.38 11.84
N LYS A 15 14.28 8.54 11.49
CA LYS A 15 15.70 8.86 11.70
C LYS A 15 16.19 9.93 10.75
N THR A 16 15.75 9.85 9.50
CA THR A 16 16.09 10.82 8.45
C THR A 16 15.26 12.09 8.60
N ASN A 17 14.06 11.98 9.18
CA ASN A 17 13.11 13.06 9.37
C ASN A 17 12.69 13.15 10.85
N PRO A 18 13.52 13.78 11.72
CA PRO A 18 13.19 13.92 13.13
C PRO A 18 11.89 14.73 13.30
N GLY A 19 10.93 14.15 14.03
CA GLY A 19 9.61 14.75 14.25
C GLY A 19 8.52 14.28 13.29
N LEU A 20 8.82 13.37 12.36
CA LEU A 20 7.82 12.80 11.45
C LEU A 20 6.71 12.09 12.25
N SER A 21 5.55 12.72 12.28
CA SER A 21 4.38 12.23 13.02
C SER A 21 3.33 11.62 12.09
N LYS A 22 3.19 12.20 10.89
CA LYS A 22 2.21 11.80 9.89
C LYS A 22 2.84 11.72 8.51
N VAL A 23 2.46 10.69 7.78
CA VAL A 23 2.87 10.47 6.41
C VAL A 23 1.65 10.23 5.53
N VAL A 24 1.78 10.55 4.26
CA VAL A 24 0.82 10.22 3.21
C VAL A 24 1.51 9.27 2.26
N VAL A 25 0.94 8.09 2.09
CA VAL A 25 1.38 7.12 1.10
C VAL A 25 0.55 7.35 -0.16
N GLY A 26 1.19 7.83 -1.21
CA GLY A 26 0.58 8.00 -2.52
C GLY A 26 0.86 6.80 -3.40
N LEU A 27 -0.18 6.26 -4.02
CA LEU A 27 -0.11 5.17 -4.99
C LEU A 27 -0.61 5.72 -6.31
N GLY A 28 0.15 5.48 -7.38
CA GLY A 28 -0.23 5.90 -8.73
C GLY A 28 0.05 4.77 -9.71
N TRP A 29 -0.77 4.66 -10.75
CA TRP A 29 -0.62 3.67 -11.80
C TRP A 29 -1.32 4.10 -13.09
N ASP A 30 -0.73 3.73 -14.22
CA ASP A 30 -1.34 3.93 -15.54
C ASP A 30 -1.98 2.63 -16.02
N THR A 31 -3.30 2.65 -16.21
CA THR A 31 -4.02 1.50 -16.76
C THR A 31 -3.97 1.55 -18.29
N ASN A 32 -3.44 0.50 -18.92
CA ASN A 32 -3.33 0.48 -20.37
C ASN A 32 -4.71 0.14 -20.96
N LYS A 33 -5.46 1.16 -21.41
CA LYS A 33 -6.78 1.03 -22.06
C LYS A 33 -6.72 0.37 -23.45
N TYR A 34 -6.00 -0.72 -23.61
CA TYR A 34 -6.03 -1.51 -24.82
C TYR A 34 -7.32 -2.35 -24.85
N ASP A 35 -8.34 -1.83 -25.53
CA ASP A 35 -9.41 -2.51 -26.30
C ASP A 35 -10.14 -3.71 -25.65
N GLY A 36 -10.17 -3.83 -24.32
CA GLY A 36 -10.79 -4.95 -23.59
C GLY A 36 -12.17 -4.68 -22.96
N GLY A 37 -12.63 -3.42 -22.95
CA GLY A 37 -14.00 -3.05 -22.55
C GLY A 37 -14.31 -3.05 -21.04
N HIS A 38 -13.38 -3.41 -20.15
CA HIS A 38 -13.55 -3.37 -18.70
C HIS A 38 -12.61 -2.35 -18.04
N ASP A 39 -13.13 -1.56 -17.11
CA ASP A 39 -12.33 -0.64 -16.29
C ASP A 39 -11.34 -1.44 -15.42
N PHE A 40 -10.11 -0.92 -15.33
CA PHE A 40 -9.10 -1.42 -14.41
C PHE A 40 -9.34 -0.79 -13.06
N ASP A 41 -9.85 -1.61 -12.16
CA ASP A 41 -10.19 -1.22 -10.81
C ASP A 41 -9.08 -1.77 -9.90
N LEU A 42 -8.20 -0.87 -9.48
CA LEU A 42 -7.08 -1.20 -8.60
C LEU A 42 -7.42 -0.66 -7.21
N ASP A 43 -7.52 -1.59 -6.27
CA ASP A 43 -7.77 -1.31 -4.88
C ASP A 43 -6.44 -1.22 -4.13
N SER A 44 -6.16 -0.10 -3.46
CA SER A 44 -5.15 -0.09 -2.40
C SER A 44 -5.76 -0.47 -1.06
N SER A 45 -5.05 -1.37 -0.38
CA SER A 45 -5.44 -1.98 0.86
C SER A 45 -4.29 -1.87 1.85
N VAL A 46 -4.62 -1.66 3.11
CA VAL A 46 -3.64 -1.53 4.19
C VAL A 46 -3.95 -2.50 5.30
N PHE A 47 -2.94 -3.29 5.66
CA PHE A 47 -3.01 -4.27 6.72
C PHE A 47 -2.20 -3.79 7.91
N LEU A 48 -2.85 -3.62 9.05
CA LEU A 48 -2.19 -3.38 10.32
C LEU A 48 -1.86 -4.73 10.95
N LEU A 49 -0.58 -4.94 11.21
CA LEU A 49 -0.02 -6.20 11.64
C LEU A 49 0.69 -6.02 12.99
N ASP A 50 0.50 -7.00 13.86
CA ASP A 50 1.20 -7.10 15.13
C ASP A 50 2.68 -7.54 14.95
N ALA A 51 3.40 -7.69 16.05
CA ALA A 51 4.78 -8.17 16.05
C ALA A 51 4.95 -9.60 15.47
N ALA A 52 3.87 -10.40 15.42
CA ALA A 52 3.85 -11.72 14.80
C ALA A 52 3.50 -11.66 13.29
N GLY A 53 3.24 -10.47 12.75
CA GLY A 53 2.86 -10.26 11.35
C GLY A 53 1.42 -10.64 11.06
N LYS A 54 0.52 -10.54 12.05
CA LYS A 54 -0.90 -10.87 11.89
C LYS A 54 -1.81 -9.70 12.23
N CYS A 55 -2.96 -9.63 11.57
CA CYS A 55 -4.00 -8.69 11.94
C CYS A 55 -4.65 -9.13 13.25
N ALA A 56 -4.78 -8.23 14.22
CA ALA A 56 -5.42 -8.53 15.50
C ALA A 56 -6.95 -8.64 15.34
N SER A 57 -7.53 -7.94 14.36
CA SER A 57 -8.95 -7.98 14.03
C SER A 57 -9.21 -7.70 12.54
N PRO A 58 -10.39 -8.05 12.01
CA PRO A 58 -10.79 -7.63 10.67
C PRO A 58 -10.86 -6.10 10.50
N ASN A 59 -11.02 -5.37 11.61
CA ASN A 59 -10.97 -3.91 11.63
C ASN A 59 -9.55 -3.34 11.39
N ASP A 60 -8.53 -4.19 11.47
CA ASP A 60 -7.14 -3.84 11.16
C ASP A 60 -6.83 -3.93 9.65
N PHE A 61 -7.85 -4.25 8.85
CA PHE A 61 -7.81 -4.24 7.40
C PHE A 61 -8.55 -3.01 6.87
N ILE A 62 -7.82 -2.08 6.26
CA ILE A 62 -8.31 -0.83 5.69
C ILE A 62 -8.36 -1.01 4.17
N PHE A 63 -9.49 -0.66 3.57
CA PHE A 63 -9.75 -0.79 2.14
C PHE A 63 -10.89 0.16 1.76
N TYR A 64 -11.30 0.20 0.49
CA TYR A 64 -12.33 1.12 -0.02
C TYR A 64 -13.64 1.16 0.81
N ASN A 65 -14.05 0.03 1.41
CA ASN A 65 -15.26 -0.04 2.25
C ASN A 65 -15.01 0.39 3.71
N GLN A 66 -13.76 0.32 4.17
CA GLN A 66 -13.36 0.72 5.52
C GLN A 66 -12.21 1.72 5.44
N LEU A 67 -12.58 2.99 5.34
CA LEU A 67 -11.65 4.10 5.11
C LEU A 67 -10.77 4.46 6.31
N GLU A 68 -11.01 3.88 7.49
CA GLU A 68 -10.27 4.20 8.71
C GLU A 68 -9.89 2.93 9.47
N GLY A 69 -8.67 2.88 10.03
CA GLY A 69 -8.19 1.76 10.83
C GLY A 69 -7.14 2.14 11.86
N GLY A 70 -6.86 1.21 12.78
CA GLY A 70 -5.88 1.41 13.85
C GLY A 70 -6.27 2.56 14.79
N ASN A 71 -7.54 2.63 15.17
CA ASN A 71 -8.14 3.73 15.96
C ASN A 71 -8.02 5.12 15.28
N GLY A 72 -8.15 5.18 13.95
CA GLY A 72 -8.03 6.43 13.17
C GLY A 72 -6.59 6.83 12.89
N SER A 73 -5.64 5.92 13.10
CA SER A 73 -4.24 6.15 12.75
C SER A 73 -3.99 6.03 11.25
N VAL A 74 -4.76 5.18 10.55
CA VAL A 74 -4.70 5.05 9.10
C VAL A 74 -6.02 5.50 8.52
N VAL A 75 -5.97 6.42 7.56
CA VAL A 75 -7.14 6.97 6.88
C VAL A 75 -6.92 6.92 5.38
N HIS A 76 -7.76 6.15 4.69
CA HIS A 76 -7.83 6.07 3.24
C HIS A 76 -8.57 7.29 2.69
N SER A 77 -8.00 7.97 1.69
CA SER A 77 -8.58 9.22 1.17
C SER A 77 -9.82 9.02 0.29
N GLY A 78 -10.02 7.78 -0.19
CA GLY A 78 -11.07 7.41 -1.12
C GLY A 78 -10.50 6.57 -2.25
N ASP A 79 -11.38 5.78 -2.86
CA ASP A 79 -11.06 4.84 -3.94
C ASP A 79 -11.17 5.54 -5.30
N ASN A 80 -10.17 5.31 -6.16
CA ASN A 80 -10.17 5.78 -7.55
C ASN A 80 -10.29 4.60 -8.52
N LEU A 81 -11.54 4.21 -8.75
CA LEU A 81 -11.98 3.13 -9.63
C LEU A 81 -11.51 3.21 -11.09
N THR A 82 -10.91 4.33 -11.52
CA THR A 82 -10.60 4.58 -12.93
C THR A 82 -9.12 4.77 -13.23
N GLY A 83 -8.29 5.04 -12.22
CA GLY A 83 -6.91 5.48 -12.42
C GLY A 83 -6.80 6.71 -13.34
N LEU A 84 -7.87 7.53 -13.41
CA LEU A 84 -7.90 8.74 -14.24
C LEU A 84 -7.46 9.93 -13.40
N GLY A 85 -6.18 10.27 -13.48
CA GLY A 85 -5.61 11.43 -12.83
C GLY A 85 -4.13 11.58 -13.16
N GLU A 86 -3.59 12.79 -13.11
CA GLU A 86 -2.14 12.98 -13.11
C GLU A 86 -1.63 12.92 -11.67
N GLY A 87 -0.82 11.91 -11.33
CA GLY A 87 -0.13 11.82 -10.04
C GLY A 87 -0.54 10.62 -9.20
N ASP A 88 -0.93 10.86 -7.95
CA ASP A 88 -1.42 9.81 -7.06
C ASP A 88 -2.89 9.53 -7.34
N ASP A 89 -3.20 8.32 -7.77
CA ASP A 89 -4.57 7.85 -7.94
C ASP A 89 -5.24 7.65 -6.58
N GLU A 90 -4.49 7.10 -5.62
CA GLU A 90 -4.95 6.86 -4.26
C GLU A 90 -3.94 7.34 -3.22
N ASN A 91 -4.47 7.82 -2.10
CA ASN A 91 -3.67 8.35 -1.00
C ASN A 91 -4.11 7.73 0.33
N VAL A 92 -3.17 7.25 1.11
CA VAL A 92 -3.39 6.75 2.47
C VAL A 92 -2.64 7.60 3.47
N LYS A 93 -3.35 8.23 4.39
CA LYS A 93 -2.76 8.99 5.49
C LYS A 93 -2.49 8.05 6.66
N VAL A 94 -1.28 8.11 7.20
CA VAL A 94 -0.83 7.29 8.32
C VAL A 94 -0.22 8.18 9.39
N ASN A 95 -0.85 8.21 10.54
CA ASN A 95 -0.40 8.91 11.74
C ASN A 95 0.39 7.96 12.63
N LEU A 96 1.71 7.93 12.40
CA LEU A 96 2.70 7.10 13.08
C LEU A 96 2.72 7.30 14.61
N SER A 97 2.32 8.49 15.08
CA SER A 97 2.23 8.81 16.52
C SER A 97 0.96 8.30 17.18
N ALA A 98 -0.12 8.13 16.41
CA ALA A 98 -1.39 7.59 16.89
C ALA A 98 -1.46 6.06 16.80
N VAL A 99 -0.59 5.44 15.98
CA VAL A 99 -0.57 3.98 15.80
C VAL A 99 -0.47 3.30 17.16
N PRO A 100 -1.44 2.46 17.53
CA PRO A 100 -1.46 1.85 18.84
C PRO A 100 -0.32 0.83 18.96
N ALA A 101 0.20 0.65 20.18
CA ALA A 101 1.43 -0.10 20.44
C ALA A 101 1.33 -1.61 20.16
N ASN A 102 0.12 -2.13 19.89
CA ASN A 102 -0.09 -3.51 19.44
C ASN A 102 0.22 -3.69 17.95
N ILE A 103 0.35 -2.61 17.17
CA ILE A 103 0.70 -2.64 15.75
C ILE A 103 2.17 -2.31 15.60
N ASP A 104 2.93 -3.27 15.09
CA ASP A 104 4.36 -3.13 14.82
C ASP A 104 4.64 -2.97 13.33
N LYS A 105 3.70 -3.35 12.46
CA LYS A 105 3.88 -3.30 11.01
C LYS A 105 2.58 -2.88 10.31
N ILE A 106 2.73 -2.14 9.22
CA ILE A 106 1.66 -1.65 8.35
C ILE A 106 2.04 -1.99 6.92
N SER A 107 1.36 -2.93 6.31
CA SER A 107 1.65 -3.39 4.94
C SER A 107 0.68 -2.77 3.95
N PHE A 108 1.22 -2.16 2.89
CA PHE A 108 0.47 -1.56 1.78
C PHE A 108 0.44 -2.54 0.62
N VAL A 109 -0.76 -2.86 0.20
CA VAL A 109 -1.03 -3.89 -0.79
C VAL A 109 -1.92 -3.29 -1.86
N ILE A 110 -1.58 -3.53 -3.12
CA ILE A 110 -2.37 -3.11 -4.27
C ILE A 110 -2.94 -4.39 -4.88
N THR A 111 -4.23 -4.42 -5.14
CA THR A 111 -4.91 -5.58 -5.73
C THR A 111 -5.80 -5.15 -6.87
N ILE A 112 -5.96 -5.99 -7.87
CA ILE A 112 -6.90 -5.72 -8.97
C ILE A 112 -8.25 -6.34 -8.59
N HIS A 113 -9.29 -5.51 -8.59
CA HIS A 113 -10.66 -5.94 -8.32
C HIS A 113 -11.13 -6.92 -9.41
N GLU A 114 -11.67 -8.08 -8.99
CA GLU A 114 -12.16 -9.11 -9.92
C GLU A 114 -11.14 -9.54 -10.99
N ALA A 115 -9.84 -9.48 -10.70
CA ALA A 115 -8.77 -9.79 -11.65
C ALA A 115 -8.96 -11.12 -12.41
N GLU A 116 -9.35 -12.19 -11.71
CA GLU A 116 -9.61 -13.49 -12.32
C GLU A 116 -10.84 -13.50 -13.22
N ALA A 117 -11.93 -12.85 -12.80
CA ALA A 117 -13.17 -12.79 -13.57
C ALA A 117 -13.02 -11.88 -14.80
N ARG A 118 -12.23 -10.81 -14.70
CA ARG A 118 -11.92 -9.86 -15.77
C ARG A 118 -10.68 -10.25 -16.58
N SER A 119 -10.00 -11.35 -16.22
CA SER A 119 -8.71 -11.77 -16.81
C SER A 119 -7.67 -10.64 -16.86
N GLN A 120 -7.65 -9.81 -15.81
CA GLN A 120 -6.74 -8.68 -15.63
C GLN A 120 -5.54 -9.10 -14.76
N ASN A 121 -4.37 -8.53 -15.04
CA ASN A 121 -3.16 -8.71 -14.25
C ASN A 121 -2.32 -7.44 -14.24
N PHE A 122 -1.36 -7.36 -13.32
CA PHE A 122 -0.48 -6.18 -13.22
C PHE A 122 0.46 -6.01 -14.42
N GLY A 123 0.63 -7.00 -15.28
CA GLY A 123 1.35 -6.86 -16.56
C GLY A 123 0.64 -5.92 -17.56
N GLN A 124 -0.64 -5.61 -17.32
CA GLN A 124 -1.40 -4.62 -18.10
C GLN A 124 -1.42 -3.23 -17.44
N VAL A 125 -0.79 -3.10 -16.27
CA VAL A 125 -0.63 -1.84 -15.54
C VAL A 125 0.79 -1.34 -15.78
N SER A 126 0.93 -0.06 -16.08
CA SER A 126 2.21 0.58 -16.37
C SER A 126 2.44 1.73 -15.38
N ASN A 127 3.70 2.17 -15.23
CA ASN A 127 4.07 3.27 -14.35
C ASN A 127 3.49 3.17 -12.92
N ALA A 128 3.34 1.95 -12.39
CA ALA A 128 2.91 1.79 -11.01
C ALA A 128 4.02 2.29 -10.08
N PHE A 129 3.70 3.18 -9.16
CA PHE A 129 4.63 3.66 -8.15
C PHE A 129 3.93 3.83 -6.81
N VAL A 130 4.71 3.68 -5.74
CA VAL A 130 4.32 4.07 -4.39
C VAL A 130 5.30 5.10 -3.89
N ARG A 131 4.79 6.17 -3.27
CA ARG A 131 5.61 7.19 -2.65
C ARG A 131 5.11 7.50 -1.25
N ILE A 132 6.02 8.00 -0.43
CA ILE A 132 5.72 8.46 0.91
C ILE A 132 6.08 9.93 0.99
N VAL A 133 5.09 10.72 1.35
CA VAL A 133 5.16 12.16 1.50
C VAL A 133 4.93 12.50 2.97
N ASN A 134 5.63 13.50 3.48
CA ASN A 134 5.35 14.05 4.80
C ASN A 134 4.07 14.91 4.74
N GLU A 135 3.04 14.62 5.54
CA GLU A 135 1.79 15.39 5.54
C GLU A 135 2.04 16.87 5.90
N GLU A 136 2.95 17.14 6.84
CA GLU A 136 3.14 18.47 7.41
C GLU A 136 3.91 19.40 6.47
N THR A 137 4.91 18.87 5.78
CA THR A 137 5.79 19.65 4.88
C THR A 137 5.46 19.46 3.40
N ASN A 138 4.62 18.47 3.08
CA ASN A 138 4.33 18.01 1.73
C ASN A 138 5.59 17.59 0.94
N GLU A 139 6.64 17.19 1.66
CA GLU A 139 7.91 16.77 1.06
C GLU A 139 7.89 15.27 0.76
N GLU A 140 8.18 14.89 -0.49
CA GLU A 140 8.34 13.49 -0.88
C GLU A 140 9.62 12.92 -0.24
N LEU A 141 9.42 11.99 0.68
CA LEU A 141 10.48 11.33 1.45
C LEU A 141 11.05 10.16 0.66
N ILE A 142 10.16 9.33 0.11
CA ILE A 142 10.49 8.07 -0.52
C ILE A 142 9.66 7.93 -1.79
N ARG A 143 10.27 7.36 -2.83
CA ARG A 143 9.58 6.90 -4.02
C ARG A 143 10.07 5.50 -4.37
N TYR A 144 9.16 4.60 -4.67
CA TYR A 144 9.43 3.25 -5.12
C TYR A 144 8.58 2.97 -6.35
N ASP A 145 9.24 2.84 -7.50
CA ASP A 145 8.57 2.51 -8.75
C ASP A 145 8.47 0.97 -8.88
N LEU A 146 7.24 0.47 -9.01
CA LEU A 146 6.92 -0.94 -9.22
C LEU A 146 7.14 -1.26 -10.70
N ALA A 147 8.41 -1.41 -11.09
CA ALA A 147 8.83 -1.65 -12.47
C ALA A 147 8.96 -3.14 -12.85
N GLU A 148 8.41 -4.06 -12.06
CA GLU A 148 8.49 -5.50 -12.36
C GLU A 148 7.34 -5.97 -13.25
N ASP A 149 7.65 -6.89 -14.18
CA ASP A 149 6.68 -7.59 -15.01
C ASP A 149 5.85 -8.58 -14.17
N PHE A 150 4.83 -8.07 -13.50
CA PHE A 150 3.84 -8.87 -12.77
C PHE A 150 2.82 -9.48 -13.76
N SER A 151 3.31 -10.35 -14.65
CA SER A 151 2.53 -10.87 -15.77
C SER A 151 1.38 -11.80 -15.38
N ILE A 152 1.42 -12.39 -14.17
CA ILE A 152 0.41 -13.37 -13.70
C ILE A 152 -0.10 -13.07 -12.29
N GLU A 153 0.35 -11.97 -11.69
CA GLU A 153 0.04 -11.58 -10.33
C GLU A 153 -1.13 -10.60 -10.32
N THR A 154 -2.03 -10.81 -9.36
CA THR A 154 -3.26 -10.04 -9.20
C THR A 154 -3.26 -9.20 -7.92
N ALA A 155 -2.23 -9.36 -7.09
CA ALA A 155 -1.98 -8.60 -5.88
C ALA A 155 -0.49 -8.35 -5.72
N ILE A 156 -0.10 -7.17 -5.22
CA ILE A 156 1.29 -6.79 -4.97
C ILE A 156 1.39 -6.12 -3.62
N ILE A 157 2.35 -6.55 -2.81
CA ILE A 157 2.76 -5.82 -1.61
C ILE A 157 3.76 -4.74 -2.05
N ALA A 158 3.31 -3.50 -2.11
CA ALA A 158 4.14 -2.38 -2.54
C ALA A 158 5.26 -2.10 -1.52
N GLY A 159 4.89 -2.07 -0.24
CA GLY A 159 5.85 -1.89 0.84
C GLY A 159 5.23 -2.03 2.21
N GLU A 160 6.08 -2.01 3.23
CA GLU A 160 5.66 -2.12 4.62
C GLU A 160 6.33 -1.05 5.47
N LEU A 161 5.56 -0.35 6.28
CA LEU A 161 6.09 0.42 7.40
C LEU A 161 6.20 -0.52 8.59
N TYR A 162 7.34 -0.53 9.27
CA TYR A 162 7.50 -1.30 10.48
C TYR A 162 8.23 -0.49 11.54
N ARG A 163 7.86 -0.73 12.78
CA ARG A 163 8.47 -0.12 13.95
C ARG A 163 9.67 -0.95 14.37
N HIS A 164 10.78 -0.28 14.64
CA HIS A 164 12.01 -0.94 15.07
C HIS A 164 12.77 -0.03 16.03
N ASN A 165 12.98 -0.47 17.27
CA ASN A 165 13.60 0.31 18.34
C ASN A 165 12.91 1.67 18.61
N GLY A 166 11.58 1.74 18.45
CA GLY A 166 10.82 2.97 18.64
C GLY A 166 10.84 3.93 17.44
N GLU A 167 11.58 3.60 16.38
CA GLU A 167 11.63 4.34 15.12
C GLU A 167 10.78 3.66 14.04
N TRP A 168 10.24 4.44 13.11
CA TRP A 168 9.51 3.90 11.96
C TRP A 168 10.44 3.80 10.76
N LYS A 169 10.38 2.64 10.10
CA LYS A 169 11.16 2.30 8.91
C LYS A 169 10.22 1.88 7.81
N PHE A 170 10.57 2.18 6.57
CA PHE A 170 9.88 1.68 5.39
C PHE A 170 10.71 0.60 4.72
N SER A 171 10.05 -0.47 4.29
CA SER A 171 10.62 -1.56 3.51
C SER A 171 9.92 -1.61 2.16
N ALA A 172 10.64 -1.36 1.07
CA ALA A 172 10.16 -1.61 -0.28
C ALA A 172 10.13 -3.13 -0.49
N ILE A 173 8.95 -3.73 -0.61
CA ILE A 173 8.82 -5.19 -0.75
C ILE A 173 8.71 -5.57 -2.22
N GLY A 174 7.78 -4.96 -2.96
CA GLY A 174 7.56 -5.26 -4.38
C GLY A 174 7.32 -6.74 -4.64
N SER A 175 6.51 -7.40 -3.81
CA SER A 175 6.26 -8.84 -3.96
C SER A 175 4.87 -9.06 -4.54
N GLY A 176 4.83 -9.64 -5.74
CA GLY A 176 3.60 -10.08 -6.38
C GLY A 176 3.07 -11.39 -5.77
N TYR A 177 1.75 -11.53 -5.76
CA TYR A 177 1.03 -12.69 -5.27
C TYR A 177 -0.03 -13.13 -6.29
N GLN A 178 -0.19 -14.45 -6.38
CA GLN A 178 -1.27 -15.08 -7.11
C GLN A 178 -2.38 -15.49 -6.13
N GLY A 179 -3.63 -15.19 -6.48
CA GLY A 179 -4.81 -15.42 -5.61
C GLY A 179 -5.34 -14.15 -4.92
N GLY A 180 -4.92 -12.97 -5.39
CA GLY A 180 -5.51 -11.68 -5.06
C GLY A 180 -5.42 -11.30 -3.58
N LEU A 181 -6.33 -10.42 -3.17
CA LEU A 181 -6.48 -9.96 -1.79
C LEU A 181 -6.71 -11.12 -0.82
N ALA A 182 -7.46 -12.14 -1.25
CA ALA A 182 -7.87 -13.22 -0.37
C ALA A 182 -6.67 -14.02 0.16
N ARG A 183 -5.67 -14.26 -0.70
CA ARG A 183 -4.45 -14.96 -0.32
C ARG A 183 -3.64 -14.19 0.73
N ILE A 184 -3.51 -12.88 0.53
CA ILE A 184 -2.74 -12.00 1.43
C ILE A 184 -3.44 -11.86 2.78
N ALA A 185 -4.75 -11.64 2.77
CA ALA A 185 -5.55 -11.61 3.99
C ALA A 185 -5.43 -12.91 4.79
N THR A 186 -5.46 -14.07 4.11
CA THR A 186 -5.24 -15.37 4.76
C THR A 186 -3.85 -15.51 5.37
N ASP A 187 -2.80 -15.03 4.68
CA ASP A 187 -1.42 -15.04 5.18
C ASP A 187 -1.27 -14.20 6.46
N TYR A 188 -1.91 -13.03 6.48
CA TYR A 188 -2.00 -12.16 7.64
C TYR A 188 -2.99 -12.62 8.73
N GLY A 189 -3.61 -13.80 8.54
CA GLY A 189 -4.46 -14.43 9.55
C GLY A 189 -5.93 -13.99 9.54
N LEU A 190 -6.36 -13.24 8.52
CA LEU A 190 -7.77 -12.90 8.31
C LEU A 190 -8.48 -14.03 7.55
N GLN A 191 -9.64 -14.44 8.04
CA GLN A 191 -10.55 -15.32 7.27
C GLN A 191 -11.40 -14.47 6.34
N VAL A 192 -11.05 -14.50 5.07
CA VAL A 192 -11.83 -14.02 3.93
C VAL A 192 -12.64 -15.22 3.45
N GLY A 193 -13.93 -15.22 3.78
CA GLY A 193 -14.88 -16.30 3.48
C GLY A 193 -15.92 -15.88 2.46
#